data_AF-A0A6F8YNJ5-F1
#
_entry.id   AF-A0A6F8YNJ5-F1
#
_cell.length_a   1.000
_cell.length_b   1.000
_cell.length_c   1.000
_cell.angle_alpha   90.00
_cell.angle_beta   90.00
_cell.angle_gamma   90.00
#
_symmetry.space_group_name_H-M   'P 1'
#
loop_
_entity.id
_entity.type
_entity.pdbx_description
1 polymer ?
#
loop_
_entity_poly.entity_id
_entity_poly.type
_entity_poly.pdbx_seq_one_letter_code
_entity_poly.pdbx_strand_id
1 'polypeptide(L)'
;MAGTLNRAGARQAQPNGRFFRTGAGRQTACLDGPDGADFDLFLQRWNGQSWQTVARATSQDADETLTFNGSAGVYRYRVQSEAGSGDYTLGFSTP
;
A
#
# COMPACT_ATOMS: atom_id res chain seq x y z
N MET A 1 7.08 8.01 3.67
CA MET A 1 6.36 8.77 2.61
C MET A 1 4.94 9.00 3.09
N ALA A 2 4.28 10.10 2.68
CA ALA A 2 3.01 10.51 3.27
C ALA A 2 1.91 10.67 2.21
N GLY A 3 0.67 10.66 2.64
CA GLY A 3 -0.51 10.95 1.83
C GLY A 3 -1.71 11.30 2.70
N THR A 4 -2.81 11.66 2.06
CA THR A 4 -4.06 12.05 2.73
C THR A 4 -5.23 11.42 2.01
N LEU A 5 -6.07 10.69 2.74
CA LEU A 5 -7.34 10.17 2.26
C LEU A 5 -8.46 11.03 2.81
N ASN A 6 -9.11 11.80 1.94
CA ASN A 6 -10.08 12.83 2.33
C ASN A 6 -11.50 12.30 2.60
N ARG A 7 -11.75 11.00 2.40
CA ARG A 7 -13.04 10.34 2.64
C ARG A 7 -12.92 8.82 2.56
N ALA A 8 -13.92 8.13 3.10
CA ALA A 8 -14.14 6.70 2.86
C ALA A 8 -14.23 6.40 1.34
N GLY A 9 -13.63 5.28 0.94
CA GLY A 9 -13.48 4.86 -0.45
C GLY A 9 -12.41 5.62 -1.25
N ALA A 10 -11.74 6.63 -0.66
CA ALA A 10 -10.59 7.27 -1.30
C ALA A 10 -9.43 6.29 -1.45
N ARG A 11 -8.62 6.48 -2.49
CA ARG A 11 -7.48 5.60 -2.81
C ARG A 11 -6.30 6.43 -3.29
N GLN A 12 -5.10 6.04 -2.90
CA GLN A 12 -3.88 6.68 -3.34
C GLN A 12 -2.82 5.65 -3.70
N ALA A 13 -2.21 5.82 -4.87
CA ALA A 13 -1.07 5.02 -5.31
C ALA A 13 0.24 5.57 -4.73
N GLN A 14 1.15 4.66 -4.44
CA GLN A 14 2.37 4.95 -3.69
C GLN A 14 3.54 4.11 -4.26
N PRO A 15 4.75 4.69 -4.42
CA PRO A 15 5.17 6.03 -3.97
C PRO A 15 4.80 7.20 -4.87
N ASN A 16 4.34 8.29 -4.23
CA ASN A 16 4.04 9.59 -4.84
C ASN A 16 3.11 9.51 -6.06
N GLY A 17 2.09 8.63 -6.03
CA GLY A 17 1.20 8.38 -7.16
C GLY A 17 1.79 7.52 -8.28
N ARG A 18 3.00 6.98 -8.09
CA ARG A 18 3.76 6.22 -9.11
C ARG A 18 3.95 4.76 -8.69
N PHE A 19 5.10 4.22 -9.02
CA PHE A 19 5.51 2.84 -8.82
C PHE A 19 7.01 2.76 -8.59
N PHE A 20 7.49 1.61 -8.15
CA PHE A 20 8.90 1.31 -7.95
C PHE A 20 9.27 0.00 -8.66
N ARG A 21 10.58 -0.21 -8.85
CA ARG A 21 11.15 -1.44 -9.40
C ARG A 21 11.99 -2.10 -8.31
N THR A 22 11.93 -3.42 -8.24
CA THR A 22 12.66 -4.21 -7.24
C THR A 22 13.11 -5.54 -7.83
N GLY A 23 14.20 -6.10 -7.29
CA GLY A 23 14.61 -7.49 -7.50
C GLY A 23 13.66 -8.48 -6.83
N ALA A 24 13.96 -9.77 -7.03
CA ALA A 24 13.24 -10.84 -6.34
C ALA A 24 13.67 -10.92 -4.87
N GLY A 25 12.72 -11.23 -3.99
CA GLY A 25 12.99 -11.41 -2.55
C GLY A 25 11.90 -10.83 -1.67
N ARG A 26 12.24 -10.67 -0.39
CA ARG A 26 11.32 -10.23 0.66
C ARG A 26 11.08 -8.73 0.61
N GLN A 27 9.82 -8.36 0.48
CA GLN A 27 9.32 -6.99 0.56
C GLN A 27 8.51 -6.84 1.84
N THR A 28 8.71 -5.74 2.56
CA THR A 28 7.94 -5.40 3.76
C THR A 28 7.38 -3.99 3.65
N ALA A 29 6.20 -3.74 4.21
CA ALA A 29 5.61 -2.42 4.31
C ALA A 29 4.81 -2.25 5.60
N CYS A 30 4.80 -1.02 6.10
CA CYS A 30 4.02 -0.60 7.25
C CYS A 30 3.26 0.69 6.87
N LEU A 31 1.94 0.65 6.95
CA LEU A 31 1.05 1.79 6.91
C LEU A 31 0.74 2.21 8.34
N ASP A 32 0.80 3.51 8.58
CA ASP A 32 0.51 4.14 9.85
C ASP A 32 -0.51 5.25 9.58
N GLY A 33 -1.69 5.13 10.17
CA GLY A 33 -2.86 5.96 9.89
C GLY A 33 -3.50 6.54 11.14
N PRO A 34 -4.62 7.28 11.02
CA PRO A 34 -5.26 7.89 12.17
C PRO A 34 -6.09 6.89 12.97
N ASP A 35 -6.06 7.02 14.30
CA ASP A 35 -6.91 6.22 15.21
C ASP A 35 -8.39 6.29 14.82
N GLY A 36 -9.06 5.14 14.81
CA GLY A 36 -10.49 5.02 14.52
C GLY A 36 -10.87 5.14 13.04
N ALA A 37 -9.89 5.20 12.12
CA ALA A 37 -10.11 4.94 10.71
C ALA A 37 -9.79 3.48 10.36
N ASP A 38 -10.22 3.06 9.16
CA ASP A 38 -9.97 1.73 8.60
C ASP A 38 -9.33 1.94 7.23
N PHE A 39 -8.01 1.78 7.19
CA PHE A 39 -7.19 2.00 6.00
C PHE A 39 -6.52 0.69 5.57
N ASP A 40 -6.85 0.25 4.37
CA ASP A 40 -6.27 -0.95 3.76
C ASP A 40 -4.99 -0.65 2.98
N LEU A 41 -4.04 -1.60 3.04
CA LEU A 41 -2.82 -1.60 2.25
C LEU A 41 -2.81 -2.74 1.22
N PHE A 42 -2.72 -2.39 -0.07
CA PHE A 42 -2.59 -3.35 -1.16
C PHE A 42 -1.24 -3.22 -1.84
N LEU A 43 -0.50 -4.33 -1.99
CA LEU A 43 0.65 -4.41 -2.89
C LEU A 43 0.20 -4.90 -4.26
N GLN A 44 0.50 -4.13 -5.30
CA GLN A 44 0.14 -4.43 -6.67
C GLN A 44 1.38 -4.58 -7.55
N ARG A 45 1.35 -5.54 -8.48
CA ARG A 45 2.38 -5.78 -9.49
C ARG A 45 1.85 -5.45 -10.88
N TRP A 46 2.67 -4.82 -11.71
CA TRP A 46 2.37 -4.62 -13.12
C TRP A 46 2.57 -5.91 -13.91
N ASN A 47 1.58 -6.33 -14.68
CA ASN A 47 1.65 -7.53 -15.51
C ASN A 47 1.90 -7.24 -17.01
N GLY A 48 2.10 -5.97 -17.39
CA GLY A 48 2.20 -5.55 -18.80
C GLY A 48 0.96 -4.82 -19.31
N GLN A 49 -0.20 -5.05 -18.70
CA GLN A 49 -1.49 -4.48 -19.12
C GLN A 49 -2.23 -3.78 -17.99
N SER A 50 -2.18 -4.33 -16.78
CA SER A 50 -2.89 -3.84 -15.61
C SER A 50 -2.11 -4.10 -14.32
N TRP A 51 -2.54 -3.40 -13.27
CA TRP A 51 -2.05 -3.61 -11.91
C TRP A 51 -2.84 -4.72 -11.25
N GLN A 52 -2.15 -5.77 -10.81
CA GLN A 52 -2.73 -6.92 -10.12
C GLN A 52 -2.33 -6.90 -8.65
N THR A 53 -3.29 -7.02 -7.75
CA THR A 53 -3.01 -7.14 -6.30
C THR A 53 -2.37 -8.50 -6.04
N VAL A 54 -1.17 -8.50 -5.46
CA VAL A 54 -0.40 -9.72 -5.15
C VAL A 54 -0.30 -9.99 -3.64
N ALA A 55 -0.53 -8.97 -2.82
CA ALA A 55 -0.67 -9.09 -1.38
C ALA A 55 -1.54 -7.93 -0.86
N ARG A 56 -2.16 -8.12 0.31
CA ARG A 56 -2.97 -7.11 0.98
C ARG A 56 -2.93 -7.30 2.50
N ALA A 57 -3.14 -6.22 3.22
CA ALA A 57 -3.34 -6.16 4.65
C ALA A 57 -4.57 -5.24 4.85
N THR A 58 -5.60 -5.80 5.48
CA THR A 58 -6.97 -5.25 5.51
C THR A 58 -7.63 -5.58 6.85
N SER A 59 -6.97 -5.19 7.93
CA SER A 59 -7.53 -5.27 9.28
C SER A 59 -8.68 -4.26 9.44
N GLN A 60 -9.16 -4.05 10.66
CA GLN A 60 -10.18 -3.01 10.92
C GLN A 60 -9.57 -1.68 11.37
N ASP A 61 -8.25 -1.62 11.47
CA ASP A 61 -7.49 -0.48 11.95
C ASP A 61 -6.84 0.27 10.78
N ALA A 62 -6.37 1.49 11.01
CA ALA A 62 -5.67 2.26 9.98
C ALA A 62 -4.20 1.84 9.79
N ASP A 63 -3.69 1.02 10.70
CA ASP A 63 -2.32 0.55 10.74
C ASP A 63 -2.21 -0.84 10.12
N GLU A 64 -1.39 -0.96 9.08
CA GLU A 64 -1.26 -2.22 8.34
C GLU A 64 0.18 -2.64 8.19
N THR A 65 0.44 -3.92 8.41
CA THR A 65 1.75 -4.52 8.14
C THR A 65 1.64 -5.60 7.08
N LEU A 66 2.49 -5.51 6.06
CA LEU A 66 2.50 -6.43 4.93
C LEU A 66 3.90 -6.98 4.72
N THR A 67 4.02 -8.31 4.63
CA THR A 67 5.24 -8.99 4.21
C THR A 67 4.94 -9.89 3.01
N PHE A 68 5.73 -9.78 1.95
CA PHE A 68 5.53 -10.52 0.72
C PHE A 68 6.87 -10.93 0.09
N ASN A 69 7.00 -12.20 -0.28
CA ASN A 69 8.14 -12.67 -1.08
C ASN A 69 7.74 -12.66 -2.56
N GLY A 70 8.30 -11.70 -3.31
CA GLY A 70 7.93 -11.45 -4.71
C GLY A 70 9.07 -11.69 -5.69
N SER A 71 8.72 -11.92 -6.96
CA SER A 71 9.68 -11.94 -8.07
C SER A 71 10.15 -10.53 -8.44
N ALA A 72 11.23 -10.43 -9.22
CA ALA A 72 11.63 -9.14 -9.77
C ALA A 72 10.52 -8.52 -10.64
N GLY A 73 10.38 -7.20 -10.60
CA GLY A 73 9.36 -6.52 -11.37
C GLY A 73 9.07 -5.09 -10.96
N VAL A 74 7.93 -4.60 -11.46
CA VAL A 74 7.40 -3.26 -11.18
C VAL A 74 6.21 -3.41 -10.24
N TYR A 75 6.25 -2.69 -9.12
CA TYR A 75 5.27 -2.76 -8.05
C TYR A 75 4.79 -1.37 -7.65
N ARG A 76 3.60 -1.30 -7.05
CA ARG A 76 3.10 -0.11 -6.36
C ARG A 76 2.30 -0.53 -5.14
N TYR A 77 2.28 0.32 -4.14
CA TYR A 77 1.30 0.22 -3.07
C TYR A 77 0.06 1.04 -3.43
N ARG A 78 -1.11 0.55 -3.03
CA ARG A 78 -2.36 1.30 -3.05
C ARG A 78 -2.90 1.32 -1.64
N VAL A 79 -2.99 2.52 -1.07
CA VAL A 79 -3.65 2.75 0.21
C VAL A 79 -5.09 3.12 -0.08
N GLN A 80 -6.03 2.56 0.66
CA GLN A 80 -7.46 2.80 0.50
C GLN A 80 -8.09 3.01 1.86
N SER A 81 -9.01 3.95 1.98
CA SER A 81 -9.85 4.07 3.17
C SER A 81 -11.10 3.25 2.94
N GLU A 82 -11.37 2.28 3.80
CA GLU A 82 -12.68 1.63 3.89
C GLU A 82 -13.60 2.45 4.81
N ALA A 83 -13.07 3.00 5.91
CA ALA A 83 -13.76 3.97 6.75
C ALA A 83 -12.82 5.11 7.20
N GLY A 84 -13.43 6.23 7.58
CA GLY A 84 -12.70 7.41 8.08
C GLY A 84 -12.02 8.25 6.99
N SER A 85 -11.14 9.14 7.44
CA SER A 85 -10.35 10.04 6.61
C SER A 85 -9.19 10.58 7.43
N GLY A 86 -8.08 10.93 6.78
CA GLY A 86 -6.95 11.55 7.45
C GLY A 86 -5.64 11.34 6.71
N ASP A 87 -4.58 11.83 7.34
CA ASP A 87 -3.21 11.67 6.87
C ASP A 87 -2.69 10.29 7.25
N TYR A 88 -1.80 9.76 6.42
CA TYR A 88 -1.12 8.51 6.69
C TYR A 88 0.34 8.59 6.29
N THR A 89 1.17 7.74 6.90
CA THR A 89 2.52 7.47 6.42
C THR A 89 2.67 6.02 5.98
N LEU A 90 3.46 5.81 4.93
CA LEU A 90 3.84 4.49 4.44
C LEU A 90 5.36 4.38 4.47
N GLY A 91 5.86 3.30 5.05
CA GLY A 91 7.24 2.86 4.93
C GLY A 91 7.30 1.51 4.22
N PHE A 92 8.30 1.29 3.38
CA PHE A 92 8.53 -0.03 2.79
C PHE A 92 10.01 -0.29 2.54
N SER A 93 10.38 -1.57 2.56
CA SER A 93 11.73 -2.06 2.25
C SER A 93 11.64 -3.16 1.20
N THR A 94 12.53 -3.10 0.22
CA THR A 94 12.66 -4.13 -0.82
C THR A 94 14.11 -4.63 -0.89
N PRO A 95 14.37 -5.79 -1.53
CA PRO A 95 15.71 -6.30 -1.76
C PRO A 95 16.60 -5.35 -2.55
#